data_AF-A0A1G4W169-F1
#
_entry.id   AF-A0A1G4W169-F1
#
_cell.length_a   1.000
_cell.length_b   1.000
_cell.length_c   1.000
_cell.angle_alpha   90.00
_cell.angle_beta   90.00
_cell.angle_gamma   90.00
#
_symmetry.space_group_name_H-M   'P 1'
#
loop_
_entity.id
_entity.type
_entity.pdbx_description
1 polymer ?
#
loop_
_entity_poly.entity_id
_entity_poly.type
_entity_poly.pdbx_seq_one_letter_code
_entity_poly.pdbx_strand_id
1 'polypeptide(L)' 'YALFNATKFVCKWDESFGVYLGRKISEGKHYNVAVSHATKKLLRTIYRMELTGEVYSPR' A
#
# COMPACT_ATOMS: atom_id res chain seq x y z
N TYR A 1 -7.34 -5.28 -11.92
CA TYR A 1 -6.62 -3.98 -11.97
C TYR A 1 -7.03 -2.98 -10.90
N ALA A 2 -8.28 -2.99 -10.40
CA ALA A 2 -8.77 -1.99 -9.44
C ALA A 2 -7.84 -1.76 -8.23
N LEU A 3 -7.41 -2.82 -7.54
CA LEU A 3 -6.54 -2.70 -6.36
C LEU A 3 -5.17 -2.10 -6.68
N PHE A 4 -4.60 -2.40 -7.84
CA PHE A 4 -3.34 -1.81 -8.29
C PHE A 4 -3.50 -0.31 -8.58
N ASN A 5 -4.60 0.08 -9.22
CA ASN A 5 -4.90 1.49 -9.47
C ASN A 5 -5.15 2.25 -8.18
N ALA A 6 -5.96 1.69 -7.27
CA ALA A 6 -6.18 2.25 -5.94
C ALA A 6 -4.86 2.40 -5.18
N THR A 7 -4.01 1.37 -5.18
CA THR A 7 -2.69 1.42 -4.52
C THR A 7 -1.82 2.55 -5.04
N LYS A 8 -1.80 2.82 -6.36
CA LYS A 8 -1.03 3.95 -6.91
C LYS A 8 -1.52 5.29 -6.36
N PHE A 9 -2.82 5.48 -6.21
CA PHE A 9 -3.38 6.69 -5.60
C PHE A 9 -3.14 6.75 -4.10
N VAL A 10 -3.30 5.63 -3.38
CA VAL A 10 -3.00 5.55 -1.95
C VAL A 10 -1.53 5.90 -1.70
N CYS A 11 -0.58 5.33 -2.44
CA CYS A 11 0.84 5.68 -2.32
C CYS A 11 1.16 7.14 -2.67
N LYS A 12 0.28 7.84 -3.39
CA LYS A 12 0.45 9.26 -3.73
C LYS A 12 -0.06 10.19 -2.62
N TRP A 13 -1.15 9.81 -1.95
CA TRP A 13 -1.85 10.69 -1.01
C TRP A 13 -1.70 10.29 0.45
N ASP A 14 -1.29 9.05 0.72
CA ASP A 14 -0.98 8.56 2.06
C ASP A 14 0.54 8.41 2.22
N GLU A 15 1.10 9.16 3.16
CA GLU A 15 2.55 9.21 3.39
C GLU A 15 3.12 7.85 3.85
N SER A 16 2.41 7.08 4.69
CA SER A 16 2.87 5.75 5.13
C SER A 16 3.01 4.79 3.95
N PHE A 17 2.06 4.83 3.02
CA PHE A 17 2.14 4.05 1.79
C PHE A 17 3.19 4.58 0.81
N GLY A 18 3.33 5.91 0.68
CA GLY A 18 4.36 6.55 -0.15
C GLY A 18 5.77 6.18 0.30
N VAL A 19 6.07 6.29 1.60
CA VAL A 19 7.35 5.87 2.21
C VAL A 19 7.58 4.38 2.03
N TYR A 20 6.54 3.55 2.18
CA TYR A 20 6.66 2.11 1.95
C TYR A 20 7.00 1.79 0.48
N LEU A 21 6.34 2.43 -0.48
CA LEU A 21 6.65 2.28 -1.90
C LEU A 21 8.07 2.74 -2.21
N GLY A 22 8.49 3.91 -1.71
CA GLY A 22 9.84 4.44 -1.87
C GLY A 22 10.91 3.47 -1.34
N ARG A 23 10.67 2.87 -0.17
CA ARG A 23 11.54 1.82 0.38
C ARG A 23 11.61 0.59 -0.52
N LYS A 24 10.49 0.15 -1.11
CA LYS A 24 10.49 -0.99 -2.03
C LYS A 24 11.25 -0.68 -3.32
N ILE A 25 11.23 0.55 -3.80
CA ILE A 25 12.03 0.99 -4.94
C ILE A 25 13.52 1.05 -4.56
N SER A 26 13.86 1.58 -3.38
CA SER A 26 15.26 1.64 -2.91
C SER A 26 15.87 0.27 -2.61
N GLU A 27 15.05 -0.75 -2.36
CA GLU A 27 15.45 -2.16 -2.30
C GLU A 27 15.82 -2.74 -3.71
N GLY A 28 15.76 -1.95 -4.78
CA GLY A 28 16.10 -2.36 -6.14
C GLY A 28 14.95 -2.99 -6.92
N LYS A 29 13.71 -2.92 -6.43
CA LYS A 29 12.56 -3.52 -7.10
C LYS A 29 12.06 -2.61 -8.22
N HIS A 30 11.78 -3.21 -9.38
CA HIS A 30 11.09 -2.52 -10.47
C HIS A 30 9.77 -1.91 -9.98
N TYR A 31 9.40 -0.72 -10.47
CA TYR A 31 8.25 0.06 -9.99
C TYR A 31 6.96 -0.78 -9.88
N ASN A 32 6.61 -1.54 -10.91
CA ASN A 32 5.40 -2.37 -10.87
C ASN A 32 5.47 -3.50 -9.83
N VAL A 33 6.66 -4.04 -9.55
CA VAL A 33 6.87 -5.03 -8.48
C VAL A 33 6.75 -4.36 -7.11
N ALA A 34 7.30 -3.15 -6.95
CA ALA A 34 7.15 -2.36 -5.74
C ALA A 34 5.66 -2.01 -5.47
N VAL A 35 4.90 -1.68 -6.51
CA VAL A 35 3.44 -1.47 -6.42
C VAL A 35 2.71 -2.77 -6.03
N SER A 36 3.14 -3.95 -6.50
CA SER A 36 2.58 -5.24 -6.05
C SER A 36 2.77 -5.45 -4.54
N HIS A 37 3.94 -5.08 -3.99
CA HIS A 37 4.18 -5.11 -2.55
C HIS A 37 3.27 -4.15 -1.78
N ALA A 38 3.14 -2.91 -2.26
CA ALA A 38 2.24 -1.93 -1.66
C ALA A 38 0.77 -2.39 -1.72
N THR A 39 0.36 -3.03 -2.82
CA THR A 39 -1.00 -3.59 -2.99
C THR A 39 -1.27 -4.68 -1.95
N LYS A 40 -0.28 -5.54 -1.69
CA LYS A 40 -0.37 -6.56 -0.64
C LYS A 40 -0.47 -5.95 0.76
N LYS A 41 0.20 -4.82 1.01
CA LYS A 41 0.06 -4.05 2.26
C LYS A 41 -1.35 -3.47 2.38
N LEU A 42 -1.88 -2.85 1.32
CA LEU A 42 -3.23 -2.26 1.28
C LEU A 42 -4.31 -3.30 1.56
N LEU A 43 -4.25 -4.46 0.91
CA LEU A 43 -5.19 -5.55 1.14
C LEU A 43 -5.20 -6.00 2.61
N ARG A 44 -4.03 -6.10 3.25
CA ARG A 44 -3.94 -6.47 4.67
C ARG A 44 -4.51 -5.39 5.60
N THR A 45 -4.31 -4.13 5.26
CA THR A 45 -4.89 -3.01 5.98
C THR A 45 -6.41 -3.06 5.92
N ILE A 46 -7.00 -3.15 4.72
CA ILE A 46 -8.46 -3.24 4.54
C ILE A 46 -9.00 -4.47 5.27
N TYR A 47 -8.37 -5.64 5.06
CA TYR A 47 -8.80 -6.88 5.72
C TYR A 47 -8.81 -6.76 7.25
N ARG A 48 -7.78 -6.11 7.84
CA ARG A 48 -7.76 -5.88 9.29
C ARG A 48 -8.90 -4.96 9.73
N MET A 49 -9.13 -3.86 9.03
CA MET A 49 -10.22 -2.92 9.36
C MET A 49 -11.57 -3.62 9.33
N GLU A 50 -11.85 -4.41 8.28
CA GLU A 50 -13.09 -5.18 8.18
C GLU A 50 -13.21 -6.24 9.28
N LEU A 51 -12.09 -6.88 9.65
CA LEU A 51 -12.08 -7.92 10.68
C LEU A 51 -12.31 -7.36 12.09
N THR A 52 -11.76 -6.18 12.41
CA THR A 52 -11.81 -5.61 13.77
C THR A 52 -12.86 -4.51 13.94
N GLY A 53 -13.38 -3.95 12.85
CA GLY A 53 -14.20 -2.74 12.87
C GLY A 53 -13.41 -1.46 13.22
N GLU A 54 -12.08 -1.54 13.35
CA GLU A 54 -11.24 -0.38 13.62
C GLU A 54 -11.10 0.48 12.36
N VAL A 55 -11.12 1.80 12.54
CA VAL A 55 -10.82 2.75 11.47
C VAL A 55 -9.36 2.65 11.03
N TYR A 56 -9.07 3.13 9.82
CA TYR A 56 -7.71 3.16 9.30
C TYR A 56 -6.78 3.95 10.23
N SER A 57 -5.69 3.31 10.66
CA SER A 57 -4.60 3.95 11.40
C SER A 57 -3.29 3.71 10.65
N PRO A 58 -2.73 4.75 9.99
CA PRO A 58 -1.41 4.64 9.38
C PRO A 58 -0.36 4.29 10.45
N ARG A 59 0.53 3.36 10.10
CA ARG A 59 1.70 2.96 10.90
C ARG A 59 2.98 3.29 10.15
#